data_AF-U1NUV1-F1
#
_entry.id   AF-U1NUV1-F1
#
_cell.length_a   1.000
_cell.length_b   1.000
_cell.length_c   1.000
_cell.angle_alpha   90.00
_cell.angle_beta   90.00
_cell.angle_gamma   90.00
#
_symmetry.space_group_name_H-M   'P 1'
#
loop_
_entity.id
_entity.type
_entity.pdbx_description
1 polymer ?
#
loop_
_entity_poly.entity_id
_entity_poly.type
_entity_poly.pdbx_seq_one_letter_code
_entity_poly.pdbx_strand_id
1 'polypeptide(L)'
;DAGRPRRSGFHDNFATLRRKHGTFWRWVRPVFDGPSRSQANARIEFRPLPAQPTVRDSMALTVAFAGAMEGLTRTEHPVVNLPWQAAHDNFYAAVRNGLDADIEWILADGSETTDSIAALRDLLDHAAEGLRAVGLGDETIDRYLAPLRWRLDTETTPAGWKREQVRSRLDDGATFTAAIRGMQRQYIETQADTLIDGDFRDW
;
A
#
# COMPACT_ATOMS: atom_id res chain seq x y z
N ASP A 1 -26.06 -43.27 -3.70
CA ASP A 1 -26.23 -41.81 -3.78
C ASP A 1 -25.51 -41.27 -5.00
N ALA A 2 -26.27 -41.00 -6.06
CA ALA A 2 -25.76 -40.54 -7.34
C ALA A 2 -25.31 -39.08 -7.21
N GLY A 3 -24.03 -38.84 -7.51
CA GLY A 3 -23.42 -37.50 -7.47
C GLY A 3 -24.19 -36.53 -8.35
N ARG A 4 -24.60 -35.40 -7.77
CA ARG A 4 -25.10 -34.25 -8.54
C ARG A 4 -24.09 -33.93 -9.65
N PRO A 5 -24.52 -33.80 -10.91
CA PRO A 5 -23.64 -33.29 -11.95
C PRO A 5 -23.17 -31.91 -11.53
N ARG A 6 -21.84 -31.70 -11.47
CA ARG A 6 -21.27 -30.35 -11.38
C ARG A 6 -21.82 -29.58 -12.57
N ARG A 7 -22.74 -28.64 -12.32
CA ARG A 7 -23.17 -27.69 -13.35
C ARG A 7 -21.93 -26.97 -13.82
N SER A 8 -21.54 -27.18 -15.09
CA SER A 8 -20.43 -26.46 -15.69
C SER A 8 -20.80 -24.99 -15.79
N GLY A 9 -20.27 -24.16 -14.89
CA GLY A 9 -20.48 -22.72 -14.92
C GLY A 9 -19.67 -22.09 -16.06
N PHE A 10 -20.04 -20.89 -16.52
CA PHE A 10 -19.25 -20.17 -17.53
C PHE A 10 -17.77 -20.03 -17.15
N HIS A 11 -17.46 -19.92 -15.85
CA HIS A 11 -16.09 -19.87 -15.34
C HIS A 11 -15.27 -21.15 -15.57
N ASP A 12 -15.91 -22.31 -15.76
CA ASP A 12 -15.22 -23.58 -15.98
C ASP A 12 -14.53 -23.61 -17.35
N ASN A 13 -15.01 -22.81 -18.31
CA ASN A 13 -14.35 -22.58 -19.61
C ASN A 13 -12.96 -21.93 -19.44
N PHE A 14 -12.69 -21.30 -18.30
CA PHE A 14 -11.44 -20.60 -17.99
C PHE A 14 -10.66 -21.28 -16.86
N ALA A 15 -10.92 -22.56 -16.57
CA ALA A 15 -10.27 -23.27 -15.45
C ALA A 15 -8.74 -23.23 -15.51
N THR A 16 -8.14 -23.41 -16.71
CA THR A 16 -6.69 -23.32 -16.90
C THR A 16 -6.15 -21.93 -16.64
N LEU A 17 -6.85 -20.88 -17.10
CA LEU A 17 -6.51 -19.49 -16.83
C LEU A 17 -6.56 -19.21 -15.32
N ARG A 18 -7.65 -19.58 -14.64
CA ARG A 18 -7.79 -19.43 -13.19
C ARG A 18 -6.68 -20.12 -12.42
N ARG A 19 -6.32 -21.35 -12.81
CA ARG A 19 -5.20 -22.09 -12.21
C ARG A 19 -3.89 -21.33 -12.38
N LYS A 20 -3.59 -20.83 -13.58
CA LYS A 20 -2.38 -20.02 -13.85
C LYS A 20 -2.38 -18.70 -13.06
N HIS A 21 -3.52 -18.02 -12.93
CA HIS A 21 -3.65 -16.80 -12.14
C HIS A 21 -3.36 -17.01 -10.64
N GLY A 22 -3.65 -18.19 -10.11
CA GLY A 22 -3.33 -18.57 -8.72
C GLY A 22 -1.85 -18.92 -8.49
N THR A 23 -1.09 -19.22 -9.54
CA THR A 23 0.32 -19.67 -9.45
C THR A 23 1.32 -18.66 -10.00
N PHE A 24 0.87 -17.49 -10.45
CA PHE A 24 1.72 -16.43 -10.98
C PHE A 24 1.47 -15.14 -10.22
N TRP A 25 2.46 -14.72 -9.43
CA TRP A 25 2.37 -13.58 -8.51
C TRP A 25 2.93 -12.31 -9.15
N ARG A 26 2.05 -11.54 -9.80
CA ARG A 26 2.33 -10.16 -10.26
C ARG A 26 1.99 -9.15 -9.17
N TRP A 27 2.66 -8.01 -9.18
CA TRP A 27 2.28 -6.83 -8.38
C TRP A 27 0.91 -6.29 -8.79
N VAL A 28 0.70 -6.07 -10.08
CA VAL A 28 -0.59 -5.66 -10.64
C VAL A 28 -1.14 -6.84 -11.43
N ARG A 29 -2.31 -7.35 -11.03
CA ARG A 29 -2.90 -8.56 -11.61
C ARG A 29 -4.26 -8.24 -12.22
N PRO A 30 -4.48 -8.48 -13.52
CA PRO A 30 -5.82 -8.52 -14.07
C PRO A 30 -6.55 -9.74 -13.52
N VAL A 31 -7.79 -9.55 -13.09
CA VAL A 31 -8.67 -10.60 -12.58
C VAL A 31 -9.91 -10.60 -13.46
N PHE A 32 -10.15 -11.73 -14.12
CA PHE A 32 -11.32 -11.95 -14.97
C PHE A 32 -12.31 -12.84 -14.24
N ASP A 33 -13.57 -12.42 -14.22
CA ASP A 33 -14.62 -13.18 -13.56
C ASP A 33 -15.99 -12.95 -14.23
N GLY A 34 -16.95 -13.83 -13.98
CA GLY A 34 -18.33 -13.63 -14.42
C GLY A 34 -19.15 -14.93 -14.54
N PRO A 35 -20.34 -15.04 -13.92
CA PRO A 35 -21.16 -16.25 -13.96
C PRO A 35 -21.76 -16.57 -15.34
N SER A 36 -21.74 -15.59 -16.26
CA SER A 36 -22.19 -15.71 -17.64
C SER A 36 -21.44 -14.73 -18.53
N ARG A 37 -21.57 -14.87 -19.87
CA ARG A 37 -20.95 -13.95 -20.84
C ARG A 37 -21.40 -12.49 -20.65
N SER A 38 -22.68 -12.27 -20.34
CA SER A 38 -23.23 -10.93 -20.11
C SER A 38 -22.84 -10.34 -18.76
N GLN A 39 -22.32 -11.15 -17.84
CA GLN A 39 -21.84 -10.73 -16.51
C GLN A 39 -20.32 -10.83 -16.38
N ALA A 40 -19.61 -10.97 -17.50
CA ALA A 40 -18.16 -10.98 -17.55
C ALA A 40 -17.60 -9.59 -17.16
N ASN A 41 -16.65 -9.57 -16.24
CA ASN A 41 -15.97 -8.38 -15.76
C ASN A 41 -14.45 -8.59 -15.72
N ALA A 42 -13.73 -7.47 -15.79
CA ALA A 42 -12.30 -7.40 -15.54
C ALA A 42 -12.05 -6.41 -14.40
N ARG A 43 -11.18 -6.79 -13.48
CA ARG A 43 -10.73 -5.97 -12.35
C ARG A 43 -9.22 -5.96 -12.31
N ILE A 44 -8.67 -4.91 -11.72
CA ILE A 44 -7.24 -4.83 -11.41
C ILE A 44 -7.07 -5.08 -9.92
N GLU A 45 -6.19 -5.99 -9.56
CA GLU A 45 -5.77 -6.23 -8.19
C GLU A 45 -4.37 -5.63 -8.00
N PHE A 46 -4.28 -4.62 -7.14
CA PHE A 46 -3.04 -3.97 -6.75
C PHE A 46 -2.51 -4.62 -5.47
N ARG A 47 -1.39 -5.34 -5.59
CA ARG A 47 -0.82 -6.20 -4.55
C ARG A 47 0.48 -5.69 -3.86
N PRO A 48 1.11 -4.57 -4.26
CA PRO A 48 2.29 -4.06 -3.55
C PRO A 48 2.08 -3.58 -2.13
N LEU A 49 0.86 -3.22 -1.72
CA LEU A 49 0.63 -2.59 -0.43
C LEU A 49 0.94 -3.55 0.73
N PRO A 50 1.92 -3.23 1.60
CA PRO A 50 2.27 -4.09 2.72
C PRO A 50 1.20 -4.03 3.82
N ALA A 51 1.09 -5.10 4.60
CA ALA A 51 0.28 -5.10 5.82
C ALA A 51 0.77 -4.00 6.79
N GLN A 52 -0.16 -3.40 7.52
CA GLN A 52 0.12 -2.32 8.44
C GLN A 52 -0.01 -2.77 9.90
N PRO A 53 0.57 -2.02 10.86
CA PRO A 53 0.55 -2.40 12.27
C PRO A 53 -0.84 -2.36 12.90
N THR A 54 -1.72 -1.45 12.49
CA THR A 54 -3.08 -1.37 13.04
C THR A 54 -4.14 -1.42 11.94
N VAL A 55 -5.41 -1.58 12.33
CA VAL A 55 -6.55 -1.45 11.42
C VAL A 55 -6.62 -0.02 10.86
N ARG A 56 -6.37 1.00 11.69
CA ARG A 56 -6.39 2.39 11.24
C ARG A 56 -5.30 2.69 10.23
N ASP A 57 -4.09 2.18 10.43
CA ASP A 57 -3.02 2.33 9.45
C ASP A 57 -3.34 1.59 8.13
N SER A 58 -3.95 0.42 8.22
CA SER A 58 -4.41 -0.33 7.03
C SER A 58 -5.46 0.45 6.25
N MET A 59 -6.39 1.09 6.97
CA MET A 59 -7.39 1.98 6.38
C MET A 59 -6.75 3.25 5.80
N ALA A 60 -5.78 3.86 6.48
CA ALA A 60 -5.05 5.03 6.00
C ALA A 60 -4.41 4.76 4.64
N LEU A 61 -3.70 3.64 4.49
CA LEU A 61 -3.07 3.24 3.23
C LEU A 61 -4.10 2.94 2.12
N THR A 62 -5.19 2.26 2.47
CA THR A 62 -6.26 1.91 1.51
C THR A 62 -7.00 3.15 1.02
N VAL A 63 -7.34 4.06 1.93
CA VAL A 63 -8.05 5.31 1.64
C VAL A 63 -7.15 6.26 0.85
N ALA A 64 -5.87 6.38 1.20
CA ALA A 64 -4.91 7.16 0.42
C ALA A 64 -4.78 6.63 -1.00
N PHE A 65 -4.70 5.30 -1.19
CA PHE A 65 -4.64 4.70 -2.52
C PHE A 65 -5.92 4.97 -3.33
N ALA A 66 -7.10 4.77 -2.73
CA ALA A 66 -8.37 5.06 -3.39
C ALA A 66 -8.49 6.56 -3.76
N GLY A 67 -8.11 7.44 -2.83
CA GLY A 67 -8.04 8.87 -3.06
C GLY A 67 -7.11 9.23 -4.21
N ALA A 68 -5.90 8.66 -4.25
CA ALA A 68 -4.93 8.94 -5.31
C ALA A 68 -5.43 8.51 -6.69
N MET A 69 -6.08 7.34 -6.78
CA MET A 69 -6.68 6.86 -8.03
C MET A 69 -7.72 7.85 -8.59
N GLU A 70 -8.56 8.41 -7.73
CA GLU A 70 -9.54 9.43 -8.12
C GLU A 70 -8.88 10.78 -8.39
N GLY A 71 -7.98 11.21 -7.50
CA GLY A 71 -7.34 12.52 -7.51
C GLY A 71 -6.44 12.71 -8.71
N LEU A 72 -5.46 11.82 -8.90
CA LEU A 72 -4.49 11.91 -10.00
C LEU A 72 -5.18 11.91 -11.38
N THR A 73 -6.24 11.12 -11.53
CA THR A 73 -7.02 11.09 -12.77
C THR A 73 -7.79 12.40 -12.97
N ARG A 74 -8.47 12.88 -11.93
CA ARG A 74 -9.34 14.05 -11.99
C ARG A 74 -8.57 15.35 -12.19
N THR A 75 -7.37 15.47 -11.62
CA THR A 75 -6.51 16.65 -11.77
C THR A 75 -5.62 16.58 -13.00
N GLU A 76 -5.73 15.53 -13.82
CA GLU A 76 -4.85 15.28 -14.97
C GLU A 76 -3.36 15.34 -14.56
N HIS A 77 -3.04 14.76 -13.40
CA HIS A 77 -1.72 14.86 -12.79
C HIS A 77 -0.62 14.38 -13.75
N PRO A 78 0.47 15.14 -13.95
CA PRO A 78 1.45 14.88 -15.01
C PRO A 78 2.30 13.62 -14.78
N VAL A 79 2.25 13.02 -13.58
CA VAL A 79 2.93 11.75 -13.29
C VAL A 79 2.59 10.63 -14.28
N VAL A 80 1.45 10.68 -14.95
CA VAL A 80 1.10 9.71 -16.02
C VAL A 80 2.11 9.72 -17.18
N ASN A 81 2.85 10.81 -17.35
CA ASN A 81 3.90 10.95 -18.36
C ASN A 81 5.25 10.39 -17.91
N LEU A 82 5.37 9.92 -16.65
CA LEU A 82 6.58 9.28 -16.15
C LEU A 82 6.88 8.02 -16.99
N PRO A 83 8.09 7.87 -17.55
CA PRO A 83 8.45 6.67 -18.31
C PRO A 83 8.25 5.40 -17.48
N TRP A 84 7.76 4.34 -18.12
CA TRP A 84 7.56 3.06 -17.45
C TRP A 84 8.85 2.53 -16.78
N GLN A 85 10.01 2.75 -17.41
CA GLN A 85 11.29 2.33 -16.85
C GLN A 85 11.61 3.06 -15.53
N ALA A 86 11.34 4.37 -15.45
CA ALA A 86 11.49 5.14 -14.22
C ALA A 86 10.53 4.63 -13.13
N ALA A 87 9.25 4.38 -13.47
CA ALA A 87 8.30 3.80 -12.52
C ALA A 87 8.74 2.41 -12.00
N HIS A 88 9.32 1.58 -12.87
CA HIS A 88 9.87 0.28 -12.50
C HIS A 88 11.09 0.42 -11.58
N ASP A 89 11.99 1.33 -11.88
CA ASP A 89 13.23 1.52 -11.11
C ASP A 89 12.96 2.16 -9.76
N ASN A 90 12.04 3.14 -9.69
CA ASN A 90 11.48 3.69 -8.46
C ASN A 90 10.95 2.62 -7.54
N PHE A 91 10.19 1.66 -8.07
CA PHE A 91 9.64 0.56 -7.26
C PHE A 91 10.76 -0.21 -6.56
N TYR A 92 11.82 -0.58 -7.28
CA TYR A 92 12.94 -1.32 -6.68
C TYR A 92 13.82 -0.46 -5.79
N ALA A 93 13.94 0.85 -6.07
CA ALA A 93 14.62 1.79 -5.19
C ALA A 93 13.88 1.87 -3.83
N ALA A 94 12.56 2.06 -3.85
CA ALA A 94 11.71 2.07 -2.66
C ALA A 94 11.76 0.73 -1.87
N VAL A 95 11.79 -0.41 -2.56
CA VAL A 95 11.93 -1.72 -1.90
C VAL A 95 13.26 -1.86 -1.15
N ARG A 96 14.35 -1.31 -1.69
CA ARG A 96 15.69 -1.43 -1.10
C ARG A 96 15.94 -0.41 0.00
N ASN A 97 15.54 0.84 -0.24
CA ASN A 97 15.96 2.00 0.54
C ASN A 97 14.81 2.65 1.32
N GLY A 98 13.54 2.28 1.06
CA GLY A 98 12.40 2.85 1.76
C GLY A 98 12.22 4.34 1.45
N LEU A 99 12.07 5.16 2.50
CA LEU A 99 11.97 6.61 2.36
C LEU A 99 13.29 7.24 1.89
N ASP A 100 14.44 6.60 2.12
CA ASP A 100 15.76 7.09 1.67
C ASP A 100 16.01 6.84 0.15
N ALA A 101 15.00 6.38 -0.59
CA ALA A 101 15.13 6.12 -2.01
C ALA A 101 15.07 7.42 -2.81
N ASP A 102 15.96 7.57 -3.80
CA ASP A 102 15.75 8.53 -4.88
C ASP A 102 14.61 8.01 -5.78
N ILE A 103 13.54 8.79 -5.94
CA ILE A 103 12.35 8.43 -6.71
C ILE A 103 12.10 9.48 -7.77
N GLU A 104 12.26 9.14 -9.04
CA GLU A 104 11.92 10.02 -10.16
C GLU A 104 10.41 10.29 -10.18
N TRP A 105 10.01 11.55 -10.01
CA TRP A 105 8.60 11.94 -9.95
C TRP A 105 8.35 13.26 -10.68
N ILE A 106 7.17 13.41 -11.26
CA ILE A 106 6.70 14.66 -11.86
C ILE A 106 5.63 15.23 -10.94
N LEU A 107 5.94 16.36 -10.29
CA LEU A 107 5.03 17.07 -9.39
C LEU A 107 3.87 17.71 -10.15
N ALA A 108 2.82 18.10 -9.45
CA ALA A 108 1.62 18.69 -10.07
C ALA A 108 1.87 19.97 -10.89
N ASP A 109 2.91 20.73 -10.57
CA ASP A 109 3.32 21.91 -11.34
C ASP A 109 4.12 21.57 -12.61
N GLY A 110 4.37 20.29 -12.85
CA GLY A 110 5.14 19.76 -13.98
C GLY A 110 6.65 19.70 -13.74
N SER A 111 7.15 20.16 -12.60
CA SER A 111 8.57 20.02 -12.26
C SER A 111 8.94 18.58 -11.88
N GLU A 112 10.17 18.18 -12.18
CA GLU A 112 10.71 16.86 -11.84
C GLU A 112 11.45 16.92 -10.50
N THR A 113 11.34 15.85 -9.71
CA THR A 113 12.06 15.68 -8.44
C THR A 113 12.56 14.24 -8.28
N THR A 114 13.61 14.07 -7.47
CA THR A 114 14.05 12.77 -6.96
C THR A 114 13.78 12.59 -5.47
N ASP A 115 13.28 13.63 -4.80
CA ASP A 115 12.97 13.62 -3.37
C ASP A 115 11.68 12.83 -3.11
N SER A 116 11.82 11.68 -2.44
CA SER A 116 10.72 10.78 -2.09
C SER A 116 9.68 11.42 -1.19
N ILE A 117 10.06 12.30 -0.26
CA ILE A 117 9.15 12.96 0.67
C ILE A 117 8.34 14.01 -0.08
N ALA A 118 8.97 14.76 -1.00
CA ALA A 118 8.26 15.68 -1.88
C ALA A 118 7.24 14.93 -2.76
N ALA A 119 7.65 13.83 -3.39
CA ALA A 119 6.78 12.99 -4.22
C ALA A 119 5.60 12.39 -3.43
N LEU A 120 5.84 11.91 -2.20
CA LEU A 120 4.79 11.35 -1.35
C LEU A 120 3.83 12.40 -0.80
N ARG A 121 4.30 13.61 -0.50
CA ARG A 121 3.43 14.74 -0.11
C ARG A 121 2.51 15.14 -1.25
N ASP A 122 3.06 15.33 -2.44
CA ASP A 122 2.30 15.59 -3.66
C ASP A 122 1.24 14.50 -3.91
N LEU A 123 1.61 13.22 -3.80
CA LEU A 123 0.66 12.11 -3.90
C LEU A 123 -0.46 12.16 -2.84
N LEU A 124 -0.14 12.45 -1.58
CA LEU A 124 -1.14 12.51 -0.50
C LEU A 124 -2.07 13.71 -0.61
N ASP A 125 -1.59 14.83 -1.13
CA ASP A 125 -2.42 16.01 -1.40
C ASP A 125 -3.43 15.72 -2.52
N HIS A 126 -2.99 15.06 -3.59
CA HIS A 126 -3.89 14.57 -4.64
C HIS A 126 -4.84 13.48 -4.14
N ALA A 127 -4.39 12.63 -3.22
CA ALA A 127 -5.28 11.67 -2.58
C ALA A 127 -6.40 12.37 -1.79
N ALA A 128 -6.07 13.40 -1.01
CA ALA A 128 -7.06 14.21 -0.29
C ALA A 128 -8.06 14.84 -1.28
N GLU A 129 -7.58 15.37 -2.40
CA GLU A 129 -8.39 15.92 -3.47
C GLU A 129 -9.34 14.92 -4.13
N GLY A 130 -8.90 13.69 -4.36
CA GLY A 130 -9.76 12.62 -4.87
C GLY A 130 -10.85 12.25 -3.87
N LEU A 131 -10.50 12.16 -2.58
CA LEU A 131 -11.46 11.86 -1.51
C LEU A 131 -12.54 12.95 -1.35
N ARG A 132 -12.15 14.23 -1.44
CA ARG A 132 -13.13 15.34 -1.45
C ARG A 132 -14.09 15.22 -2.63
N ALA A 133 -13.58 14.87 -3.81
CA ALA A 133 -14.38 14.78 -5.02
C ALA A 133 -15.44 13.67 -4.97
N VAL A 134 -15.17 12.58 -4.24
CA VAL A 134 -16.16 11.51 -4.00
C VAL A 134 -17.05 11.77 -2.77
N GLY A 135 -16.95 12.96 -2.17
CA GLY A 135 -17.89 13.46 -1.15
C GLY A 135 -17.48 13.24 0.30
N LEU A 136 -16.23 12.88 0.59
CA LEU A 136 -15.75 12.84 1.98
C LEU A 136 -15.51 14.27 2.50
N GLY A 137 -15.90 14.53 3.75
CA GLY A 137 -15.62 15.79 4.43
C GLY A 137 -14.18 15.87 4.94
N ASP A 138 -13.63 17.10 5.02
CA ASP A 138 -12.23 17.35 5.35
C ASP A 138 -11.78 16.71 6.67
N GLU A 139 -12.60 16.76 7.72
CA GLU A 139 -12.27 16.13 9.01
C GLU A 139 -12.03 14.61 8.86
N THR A 140 -12.83 13.94 8.02
CA THR A 140 -12.67 12.50 7.77
C THR A 140 -11.43 12.21 6.93
N ILE A 141 -11.14 13.06 5.96
CA ILE A 141 -9.95 12.95 5.12
C ILE A 141 -8.70 13.12 5.97
N ASP A 142 -8.64 14.18 6.78
CA ASP A 142 -7.51 14.45 7.65
C ASP A 142 -7.32 13.33 8.67
N ARG A 143 -8.39 12.81 9.25
CA ARG A 143 -8.34 11.65 10.15
C ARG A 143 -7.73 10.42 9.47
N TYR A 144 -8.10 10.10 8.23
CA TYR A 144 -7.55 8.94 7.52
C TYR A 144 -6.12 9.15 7.04
N LEU A 145 -5.75 10.36 6.61
CA LEU A 145 -4.42 10.63 6.06
C LEU A 145 -3.37 11.01 7.13
N ALA A 146 -3.80 11.44 8.32
CA ALA A 146 -2.91 11.87 9.41
C ALA A 146 -1.82 10.85 9.78
N PRO A 147 -2.09 9.53 9.89
CA PRO A 147 -1.03 8.57 10.17
C PRO A 147 0.06 8.55 9.10
N LEU A 148 -0.30 8.65 7.81
CA LEU A 148 0.68 8.66 6.73
C LEU A 148 1.45 9.97 6.65
N ARG A 149 0.78 11.12 6.83
CA ARG A 149 1.43 12.43 6.90
C ARG A 149 2.46 12.48 8.04
N TRP A 150 2.07 11.99 9.23
CA TRP A 150 2.98 11.90 10.36
C TRP A 150 4.22 11.05 10.04
N ARG A 151 4.08 9.94 9.32
CA ARG A 151 5.24 9.10 8.91
C ARG A 151 6.19 9.82 7.97
N LEU A 152 5.69 10.71 7.11
CA LEU A 152 6.53 11.54 6.26
C LEU A 152 7.25 12.61 7.08
N ASP A 153 6.54 13.23 8.04
CA ASP A 153 7.11 14.29 8.87
C ASP A 153 8.13 13.79 9.88
N THR A 154 8.00 12.55 10.35
CA THR A 154 8.94 11.90 11.28
C THR A 154 9.89 10.93 10.61
N GLU A 155 9.79 10.79 9.28
CA GLU A 155 10.53 9.82 8.46
C GLU A 155 10.51 8.39 9.03
N THR A 156 9.43 8.04 9.74
CA THR A 156 9.31 6.79 10.48
C THR A 156 8.35 5.83 9.79
N THR A 157 8.83 4.63 9.48
CA THR A 157 8.00 3.56 8.90
C THR A 157 7.92 2.36 9.86
N PRO A 158 6.91 1.48 9.74
CA PRO A 158 6.88 0.24 10.52
C PRO A 158 8.14 -0.63 10.36
N ALA A 159 8.75 -0.64 9.17
CA ALA A 159 10.01 -1.32 8.95
C ALA A 159 11.19 -0.59 9.61
N GLY A 160 11.22 0.74 9.55
CA GLY A 160 12.18 1.59 10.24
C GLY A 160 12.16 1.39 11.76
N TRP A 161 10.97 1.45 12.37
CA TRP A 161 10.78 1.17 13.79
C TRP A 161 11.32 -0.21 14.18
N LYS A 162 11.04 -1.27 13.40
CA LYS A 162 11.58 -2.61 13.69
C LYS A 162 13.11 -2.63 13.65
N ARG A 163 13.73 -1.95 12.68
CA ARG A 163 15.19 -1.86 12.57
C ARG A 163 15.77 -1.12 13.76
N GLU A 164 15.13 -0.02 14.18
CA GLU A 164 15.60 0.78 15.30
C GLU A 164 15.49 0.02 16.64
N GLN A 165 14.37 -0.65 16.87
CA GLN A 165 14.20 -1.52 18.04
C GLN A 165 15.23 -2.66 18.11
N VAL A 166 15.69 -3.18 16.96
CA VAL A 166 16.77 -4.17 16.92
C VAL A 166 18.12 -3.52 17.22
N ARG A 167 18.42 -2.34 16.64
CA ARG A 167 19.67 -1.61 16.88
C ARG A 167 19.83 -1.24 18.35
N SER A 168 18.84 -0.59 18.95
CA SER A 168 18.87 -0.22 20.37
C SER A 168 19.18 -1.42 21.28
N ARG A 169 18.57 -2.58 21.02
CA ARG A 169 18.86 -3.81 21.81
C ARG A 169 20.27 -4.35 21.61
N LEU A 170 20.82 -4.22 20.39
CA LEU A 170 22.20 -4.61 20.12
C LEU A 170 23.18 -3.68 20.85
N ASP A 171 22.89 -2.38 20.85
CA ASP A 171 23.68 -1.37 21.57
C ASP A 171 23.63 -1.60 23.09
N ASP A 172 22.51 -2.10 23.61
CA ASP A 172 22.35 -2.56 24.99
C ASP A 172 23.00 -3.93 25.28
N GLY A 173 23.71 -4.51 24.32
CA GLY A 173 24.49 -5.75 24.47
C GLY A 173 23.72 -7.05 24.25
N ALA A 174 22.49 -7.00 23.74
CA ALA A 174 21.78 -8.22 23.37
C ALA A 174 22.46 -8.92 22.18
N THR A 175 22.38 -10.24 22.12
CA THR A 175 22.72 -10.98 20.90
C THR A 175 21.73 -10.65 19.78
N PHE A 176 22.13 -10.78 18.52
CA PHE A 176 21.25 -10.53 17.36
C PHE A 176 19.91 -11.30 17.43
N THR A 177 19.97 -12.58 17.78
CA THR A 177 18.76 -13.41 17.95
C THR A 177 17.86 -12.90 19.08
N ALA A 178 18.46 -12.46 20.20
CA ALA A 178 17.70 -11.88 21.31
C ALA A 178 17.09 -10.53 20.93
N ALA A 179 17.81 -9.69 20.19
CA ALA A 179 17.34 -8.40 19.70
C ALA A 179 16.13 -8.55 18.76
N ILE A 180 16.18 -9.46 17.78
CA ILE A 180 15.05 -9.75 16.89
C ILE A 180 13.85 -10.27 17.67
N ARG A 181 14.06 -11.23 18.59
CA ARG A 181 12.96 -11.78 19.40
C ARG A 181 12.34 -10.72 20.29
N GLY A 182 13.15 -9.86 20.90
CA GLY A 182 12.71 -8.74 21.72
C GLY A 182 11.87 -7.74 20.93
N MET A 183 12.36 -7.33 19.76
CA MET A 183 11.63 -6.45 18.85
C MET A 183 10.29 -7.08 18.42
N GLN A 184 10.28 -8.35 18.03
CA GLN A 184 9.05 -9.00 17.56
C GLN A 184 8.01 -9.17 18.67
N ARG A 185 8.45 -9.41 19.91
CA ARG A 185 7.54 -9.46 21.08
C ARG A 185 6.93 -8.09 21.34
N GLN A 186 7.77 -7.05 21.42
CA GLN A 186 7.27 -5.68 21.59
C GLN A 186 6.31 -5.29 20.47
N TYR A 187 6.62 -5.62 19.21
CA TYR A 187 5.73 -5.36 18.08
C TYR A 187 4.33 -5.98 18.31
N ILE A 188 4.28 -7.24 18.76
CA ILE A 188 3.01 -7.95 18.99
C ILE A 188 2.26 -7.36 20.19
N GLU A 189 2.96 -7.03 21.27
CA GLU A 189 2.39 -6.42 22.47
C GLU A 189 1.79 -5.04 22.15
N THR A 190 2.60 -4.14 21.56
CA THR A 190 2.14 -2.81 21.14
C THR A 190 1.02 -2.89 20.11
N GLN A 191 1.09 -3.83 19.16
CA GLN A 191 0.00 -4.06 18.22
C GLN A 191 -1.27 -4.51 18.93
N ALA A 192 -1.20 -5.44 19.89
CA ALA A 192 -2.38 -5.93 20.60
C ALA A 192 -3.12 -4.78 21.32
N ASP A 193 -2.36 -3.85 21.92
CA ASP A 193 -2.91 -2.69 22.64
C ASP A 193 -3.48 -1.62 21.68
N THR A 194 -2.96 -1.51 20.46
CA THR A 194 -3.31 -0.44 19.50
C THR A 194 -4.08 -0.92 18.28
N LEU A 195 -4.37 -2.22 18.14
CA LEU A 195 -4.84 -2.82 16.88
C LEU A 195 -6.08 -2.15 16.30
N ILE A 196 -7.05 -1.84 17.17
CA ILE A 196 -8.37 -1.29 16.79
C ILE A 196 -8.44 0.21 17.08
N ASP A 197 -8.03 0.60 18.30
CA ASP A 197 -8.29 1.93 18.85
C ASP A 197 -7.08 2.87 18.84
N GLY A 198 -5.93 2.41 18.36
CA GLY A 198 -4.72 3.23 18.15
C GLY A 198 -4.31 3.29 16.69
N ASP A 199 -3.15 3.87 16.45
CA ASP A 199 -2.42 3.78 15.18
C ASP A 199 -0.90 3.82 15.40
N PHE A 200 -0.12 3.75 14.33
CA PHE A 200 1.33 3.68 14.41
C PHE A 200 2.00 4.91 15.04
N ARG A 201 1.29 6.02 15.24
CA ARG A 201 1.82 7.18 15.96
C ARG A 201 1.96 6.94 17.47
N ASP A 202 1.29 5.91 17.98
CA ASP A 202 1.33 5.50 19.39
C ASP A 202 2.54 4.59 19.74
N TRP A 203 3.41 4.32 18.77
CA TRP A 203 4.46 3.28 18.82
C TRP A 203 5.88 3.82 19.09
#